data_AF-A0A9D1II83-F1
#
_entry.id   AF-A0A9D1II83-F1
#
_cell.length_a   1.000
_cell.length_b   1.000
_cell.length_c   1.000
_cell.angle_alpha   90.00
_cell.angle_beta   90.00
_cell.angle_gamma   90.00
#
_symmetry.space_group_name_H-M   'P 1'
#
loop_
_entity.id
_entity.type
_entity.pdbx_description
1 polymer ?
#
loop_
_entity_poly.entity_id
_entity_poly.type
_entity_poly.pdbx_seq_one_letter_code
_entity_poly.pdbx_strand_id
1 'polypeptide(L)'
;MPRLSLKDLPQYSFFVQRALMSAMPMAEDKERLQWLEQLASEPYSRAKMKQFLHGVDSVDELAERLRLLRREVLLTVLSRDVTGAADYFEVVRTMTDLAEEAICHTVRAHALALSERYGVPSSEDGVAQDFLVVGMGKLGGEELNVSSDIDLIFVYDEQGQCRPTESCPNPRRQLSNAEFFERLSKKVIAALSDILGAGFVFRVDMRLRPNGDSGPI
;
A
#
# COMPACT_ATOMS: atom_id res chain seq x y z
N MET A 1 3.59 -1.62 -33.79
CA MET A 1 4.72 -0.75 -33.36
C MET A 1 5.88 -1.65 -32.95
N PRO A 2 7.14 -1.31 -33.25
CA PRO A 2 8.28 -2.03 -32.71
C PRO A 2 8.25 -1.94 -31.17
N ARG A 3 8.45 -3.08 -30.49
CA ARG A 3 8.53 -3.11 -29.03
C ARG A 3 9.85 -2.49 -28.59
N LEU A 4 9.84 -1.74 -27.49
CA LEU A 4 11.06 -1.17 -26.94
C LEU A 4 11.90 -2.27 -26.27
N SER A 5 13.22 -2.11 -26.28
CA SER A 5 14.10 -2.98 -25.50
C SER A 5 14.22 -2.46 -24.05
N LEU A 6 14.59 -3.34 -23.12
CA LEU A 6 14.84 -2.93 -21.72
C LEU A 6 15.94 -1.88 -21.62
N LYS A 7 16.95 -1.94 -22.49
CA LYS A 7 18.05 -0.97 -22.56
C LYS A 7 17.56 0.43 -22.91
N ASP A 8 16.53 0.51 -23.74
CA ASP A 8 15.98 1.79 -24.19
C ASP A 8 14.99 2.37 -23.17
N LEU A 9 14.38 1.54 -22.34
CA LEU A 9 13.29 1.92 -21.43
C LEU A 9 13.61 3.15 -20.53
N PRO A 10 14.81 3.28 -19.91
CA PRO A 10 15.14 4.46 -19.12
C PRO A 10 15.16 5.77 -19.92
N GLN A 11 15.32 5.71 -21.25
CA GLN A 11 15.31 6.90 -22.12
C GLN A 11 13.88 7.37 -22.43
N TYR A 12 12.90 6.45 -22.38
CA TYR A 12 11.49 6.72 -22.69
C TYR A 12 10.60 6.89 -21.46
N SER A 13 11.06 6.46 -20.29
CA SER A 13 10.31 6.56 -19.03
C SER A 13 11.10 7.27 -17.94
N PHE A 14 10.73 8.52 -17.65
CA PHE A 14 11.28 9.28 -16.53
C PHE A 14 11.08 8.57 -15.19
N PHE A 15 10.01 7.80 -15.04
CA PHE A 15 9.79 6.99 -13.85
C PHE A 15 10.90 5.93 -13.71
N VAL A 16 11.15 5.13 -14.75
CA VAL A 16 12.17 4.07 -14.74
C VAL A 16 13.55 4.66 -14.49
N GLN A 17 13.91 5.74 -15.19
CA GLN A 17 15.18 6.42 -14.99
C GLN A 17 15.38 6.86 -13.54
N ARG A 18 14.40 7.58 -12.97
CA ARG A 18 14.49 8.08 -11.58
C ARG A 18 14.49 6.96 -10.57
N ALA A 19 13.70 5.91 -10.79
CA ALA A 19 13.64 4.74 -9.92
C ALA A 19 14.98 4.00 -9.86
N LEU A 20 15.63 3.76 -11.01
CA LEU A 20 16.95 3.14 -11.08
C LEU A 20 18.02 4.00 -10.43
N MET A 21 18.04 5.31 -10.72
CA MET A 21 19.01 6.25 -10.13
C MET A 21 18.85 6.36 -8.61
N SER A 22 17.61 6.36 -8.11
CA SER A 22 17.33 6.43 -6.67
C SER A 22 17.66 5.11 -5.96
N ALA A 23 17.42 3.96 -6.60
CA ALA A 23 17.71 2.65 -6.02
C ALA A 23 19.21 2.35 -5.99
N MET A 24 19.93 2.75 -7.04
CA MET A 24 21.35 2.45 -7.24
C MET A 24 22.11 3.73 -7.66
N PRO A 25 22.27 4.71 -6.74
CA PRO A 25 22.83 6.02 -7.08
C PRO A 25 24.30 5.97 -7.50
N MET A 26 25.06 5.00 -6.97
CA MET A 26 26.50 4.85 -7.25
C MET A 26 26.80 3.79 -8.32
N ALA A 27 25.79 3.10 -8.85
CA ALA A 27 25.98 2.06 -9.83
C ALA A 27 26.27 2.62 -11.23
N GLU A 28 26.92 1.81 -12.06
CA GLU A 28 27.05 2.09 -13.49
C GLU A 28 25.75 1.76 -14.23
N ASP A 29 25.56 2.32 -15.43
CA ASP A 29 24.36 2.05 -16.25
C ASP A 29 24.21 0.57 -16.60
N LYS A 30 25.33 -0.15 -16.74
CA LYS A 30 25.33 -1.60 -16.98
C LYS A 30 24.76 -2.38 -15.79
N GLU A 31 25.12 -1.99 -14.57
CA GLU A 31 24.62 -2.65 -13.35
C GLU A 31 23.14 -2.36 -13.13
N ARG A 32 22.69 -1.13 -13.39
CA ARG A 32 21.26 -0.77 -13.36
C ARG A 32 20.46 -1.56 -14.38
N LEU A 33 20.99 -1.74 -15.59
CA LEU A 33 20.36 -2.55 -16.62
C LEU A 33 20.28 -4.02 -16.22
N GLN A 34 21.36 -4.60 -15.67
CA GLN A 34 21.35 -5.98 -15.18
C GLN A 34 20.32 -6.19 -14.08
N TRP A 35 20.18 -5.24 -13.16
CA TRP A 35 19.14 -5.29 -12.12
C TRP A 35 17.74 -5.22 -12.73
N LEU A 36 17.52 -4.36 -13.72
CA LEU A 36 16.24 -4.27 -14.43
C LEU A 36 15.90 -5.57 -15.18
N GLU A 37 16.88 -6.18 -15.84
CA GLU A 37 16.76 -7.49 -16.50
C GLU A 37 16.40 -8.59 -15.49
N GLN A 38 17.05 -8.60 -14.33
CA GLN A 38 16.75 -9.54 -13.25
C GLN A 38 15.30 -9.36 -12.74
N LEU A 39 14.88 -8.11 -12.51
CA LEU A 39 13.50 -7.81 -12.10
C LEU A 39 12.49 -8.27 -13.16
N ALA A 40 12.76 -8.00 -14.44
CA ALA A 40 11.85 -8.31 -15.54
C ALA A 40 11.78 -9.82 -15.90
N SER A 41 12.71 -10.63 -15.39
CA SER A 41 12.83 -12.06 -15.74
C SER A 41 11.57 -12.88 -15.39
N GLU A 42 10.82 -12.48 -14.37
CA GLU A 42 9.61 -13.15 -13.90
C GLU A 42 8.55 -12.12 -13.44
N PRO A 43 7.25 -12.48 -13.43
CA PRO A 43 6.22 -11.65 -12.80
C PRO A 43 6.50 -11.42 -11.32
N TYR A 44 6.17 -10.23 -10.81
CA TYR A 44 6.27 -9.95 -9.37
C TYR A 44 5.09 -10.57 -8.63
N SER A 45 5.27 -11.79 -8.12
CA SER A 45 4.20 -12.53 -7.48
C SER A 45 3.79 -11.96 -6.12
N ARG A 46 2.52 -12.16 -5.73
CA ARG A 46 2.03 -11.83 -4.38
C ARG A 46 2.84 -12.49 -3.27
N ALA A 47 3.35 -13.71 -3.50
CA ALA A 47 4.21 -14.40 -2.54
C ALA A 47 5.52 -13.63 -2.30
N LYS A 48 6.13 -13.10 -3.38
CA LYS A 48 7.33 -12.25 -3.30
C LYS A 48 7.04 -10.95 -2.54
N MET A 49 5.87 -10.33 -2.76
CA MET A 49 5.44 -9.15 -1.99
C MET A 49 5.33 -9.44 -0.50
N LYS A 50 4.66 -10.54 -0.13
CA LYS A 50 4.54 -10.97 1.28
C LYS A 50 5.90 -11.25 1.91
N GLN A 51 6.79 -11.92 1.18
CA GLN A 51 8.16 -12.17 1.65
C GLN A 51 8.93 -10.85 1.85
N PHE A 52 8.78 -9.89 0.95
CA PHE A 52 9.44 -8.57 1.03
C PHE A 52 8.97 -7.76 2.26
N LEU A 53 7.72 -7.94 2.67
CA LEU A 53 7.11 -7.27 3.83
C LEU A 53 7.21 -8.09 5.14
N HIS A 54 7.77 -9.30 5.08
CA HIS A 54 7.85 -10.18 6.24
C HIS A 54 8.79 -9.63 7.30
N GLY A 55 8.37 -9.70 8.57
CA GLY A 55 9.17 -9.28 9.73
C GLY A 55 9.29 -7.77 9.92
N VAL A 56 8.42 -6.98 9.27
CA VAL A 56 8.35 -5.54 9.48
C VAL A 56 7.39 -5.24 10.64
N ASP A 57 7.97 -4.85 11.79
CA ASP A 57 7.24 -4.73 13.05
C ASP A 57 6.88 -3.28 13.42
N SER A 58 7.47 -2.29 12.74
CA SER A 58 7.22 -0.87 13.00
C SER A 58 6.50 -0.16 11.84
N VAL A 59 5.68 0.82 12.19
CA VAL A 59 4.96 1.66 11.21
C VAL A 59 5.91 2.42 10.29
N ASP A 60 7.01 2.95 10.84
CA ASP A 60 7.97 3.75 10.08
C ASP A 60 8.76 2.87 9.09
N GLU A 61 9.21 1.70 9.52
CA GLU A 61 9.85 0.73 8.62
C GLU A 61 8.88 0.25 7.54
N LEU A 62 7.62 -0.02 7.88
CA LEU A 62 6.61 -0.41 6.91
C LEU A 62 6.39 0.66 5.85
N ALA A 63 6.30 1.92 6.25
CA ALA A 63 6.14 3.03 5.33
C ALA A 63 7.29 3.10 4.31
N GLU A 64 8.54 2.92 4.75
CA GLU A 64 9.69 2.87 3.86
C GLU A 64 9.65 1.63 2.95
N ARG A 65 9.44 0.45 3.55
CA ARG A 65 9.45 -0.83 2.86
C ARG A 65 8.40 -0.90 1.74
N LEU A 66 7.19 -0.39 1.97
CA LEU A 66 6.13 -0.34 0.96
C LEU A 66 6.50 0.52 -0.26
N ARG A 67 7.26 1.60 -0.07
CA ARG A 67 7.71 2.45 -1.19
C ARG A 67 8.81 1.78 -2.00
N LEU A 68 9.72 1.06 -1.34
CA LEU A 68 10.71 0.22 -2.02
C LEU A 68 10.03 -0.91 -2.80
N LEU A 69 9.03 -1.58 -2.20
CA LEU A 69 8.24 -2.61 -2.85
C LEU A 69 7.52 -2.08 -4.10
N ARG A 70 6.79 -0.95 -3.98
CA ARG A 70 6.13 -0.30 -5.12
C ARG A 70 7.11 -0.04 -6.25
N ARG A 71 8.31 0.45 -5.95
CA ARG A 71 9.33 0.73 -6.95
C ARG A 71 9.74 -0.54 -7.71
N GLU A 72 10.03 -1.62 -7.00
CA GLU A 72 10.40 -2.90 -7.63
C GLU A 72 9.27 -3.49 -8.47
N VAL A 73 8.04 -3.46 -7.94
CA VAL A 73 6.86 -3.96 -8.66
C VAL A 73 6.64 -3.16 -9.94
N LEU A 74 6.65 -1.82 -9.88
CA LEU A 74 6.48 -0.98 -11.07
C LEU A 74 7.61 -1.15 -12.07
N LEU A 75 8.87 -1.24 -11.63
CA LEU A 75 9.99 -1.52 -12.54
C LEU A 75 9.80 -2.86 -13.25
N THR A 76 9.34 -3.89 -12.53
CA THR A 76 9.07 -5.22 -13.09
C THR A 76 7.92 -5.17 -14.10
N VAL A 77 6.77 -4.65 -13.69
CA VAL A 77 5.54 -4.58 -14.51
C VAL A 77 5.78 -3.75 -15.78
N LEU A 78 6.36 -2.55 -15.66
CA LEU A 78 6.62 -1.70 -16.83
C LEU A 78 7.62 -2.33 -17.80
N SER A 79 8.66 -2.98 -17.27
CA SER A 79 9.66 -3.65 -18.09
C SER A 79 9.06 -4.81 -18.89
N ARG A 80 8.20 -5.61 -18.23
CA ARG A 80 7.56 -6.75 -18.85
C ARG A 80 6.45 -6.34 -19.82
N ASP A 81 5.65 -5.33 -19.51
CA ASP A 81 4.60 -4.80 -20.40
C ASP A 81 5.20 -4.23 -21.70
N VAL A 82 6.22 -3.37 -21.57
CA VAL A 82 6.81 -2.68 -22.73
C VAL A 82 7.59 -3.64 -23.66
N THR A 83 8.20 -4.68 -23.11
CA THR A 83 8.83 -5.76 -23.90
C THR A 83 7.80 -6.80 -24.39
N GLY A 84 6.56 -6.70 -23.89
CA GLY A 84 5.43 -7.60 -24.11
C GLY A 84 5.69 -9.04 -23.64
N ALA A 85 6.42 -9.16 -22.53
CA ALA A 85 6.55 -10.36 -21.72
C ALA A 85 5.40 -10.49 -20.69
N ALA A 86 4.73 -9.39 -20.36
CA ALA A 86 3.47 -9.36 -19.60
C ALA A 86 2.29 -9.09 -20.54
N ASP A 87 1.14 -9.68 -20.23
CA ASP A 87 -0.14 -9.29 -20.82
C ASP A 87 -0.90 -8.33 -19.89
N TYR A 88 -2.06 -7.88 -20.36
CA TYR A 88 -2.92 -6.99 -19.58
C TYR A 88 -3.30 -7.57 -18.21
N PHE A 89 -3.58 -8.88 -18.15
CA PHE A 89 -4.03 -9.53 -16.92
C PHE A 89 -2.92 -9.62 -15.87
N GLU A 90 -1.68 -9.87 -16.30
CA GLU A 90 -0.52 -9.82 -15.42
C GLU A 90 -0.37 -8.42 -14.81
N VAL A 91 -0.43 -7.36 -15.64
CA VAL A 91 -0.30 -5.97 -15.18
C VAL A 91 -1.35 -5.65 -14.12
N VAL A 92 -2.62 -5.90 -14.41
CA VAL A 92 -3.69 -5.51 -13.49
C VAL A 92 -3.75 -6.36 -12.23
N ARG A 93 -3.48 -7.67 -12.34
CA ARG A 93 -3.45 -8.54 -11.16
C ARG A 93 -2.28 -8.18 -10.24
N THR A 94 -1.09 -7.94 -10.78
CA THR A 94 0.07 -7.56 -9.97
C THR A 94 -0.14 -6.20 -9.28
N MET A 95 -0.74 -5.23 -9.96
CA MET A 95 -1.06 -3.94 -9.33
C MET A 95 -2.14 -4.05 -8.26
N THR A 96 -3.15 -4.90 -8.47
CA THR A 96 -4.18 -5.22 -7.48
C THR A 96 -3.59 -5.91 -6.25
N ASP A 97 -2.75 -6.92 -6.45
CA ASP A 97 -2.05 -7.62 -5.36
C ASP A 97 -1.18 -6.65 -4.53
N LEU A 98 -0.46 -5.73 -5.19
CA LEU A 98 0.33 -4.70 -4.50
C LEU A 98 -0.56 -3.80 -3.64
N ALA A 99 -1.72 -3.37 -4.15
CA ALA A 99 -2.65 -2.53 -3.41
C ALA A 99 -3.22 -3.26 -2.18
N GLU A 100 -3.67 -4.51 -2.34
CA GLU A 100 -4.20 -5.32 -1.25
C GLU A 100 -3.15 -5.54 -0.15
N GLU A 101 -1.93 -5.97 -0.52
CA GLU A 101 -0.87 -6.21 0.46
C GLU A 101 -0.47 -4.92 1.18
N ALA A 102 -0.38 -3.79 0.48
CA ALA A 102 -0.08 -2.50 1.08
C ALA A 102 -1.17 -2.07 2.07
N ILE A 103 -2.45 -2.16 1.70
CA ILE A 103 -3.58 -1.80 2.56
C ILE A 103 -3.60 -2.70 3.80
N CYS A 104 -3.56 -4.03 3.63
CA CYS A 104 -3.63 -4.98 4.73
C CYS A 104 -2.52 -4.77 5.77
N HIS A 105 -1.26 -4.64 5.34
CA HIS A 105 -0.14 -4.42 6.25
C HIS A 105 -0.25 -3.05 6.95
N THR A 106 -0.64 -2.01 6.21
CA THR A 106 -0.77 -0.65 6.76
C THR A 106 -1.86 -0.57 7.83
N VAL A 107 -3.05 -1.12 7.55
CA VAL A 107 -4.17 -1.19 8.51
C VAL A 107 -3.74 -1.94 9.76
N ARG A 108 -3.14 -3.12 9.60
CA ARG A 108 -2.69 -3.95 10.72
C ARG A 108 -1.68 -3.22 11.61
N ALA A 109 -0.63 -2.65 11.02
CA ALA A 109 0.43 -1.98 11.77
C ALA A 109 -0.09 -0.75 12.53
N HIS A 110 -0.93 0.07 11.89
CA HIS A 110 -1.48 1.25 12.54
C HIS A 110 -2.55 0.92 13.58
N ALA A 111 -3.37 -0.11 13.36
CA ALA A 111 -4.35 -0.57 14.34
C ALA A 111 -3.64 -1.07 15.60
N LEU A 112 -2.59 -1.88 15.45
CA LEU A 112 -1.77 -2.36 16.56
C LEU A 112 -1.15 -1.19 17.33
N ALA A 113 -0.46 -0.28 16.65
CA ALA A 113 0.20 0.87 17.28
C ALA A 113 -0.79 1.84 17.97
N LEU A 114 -2.03 1.96 17.48
CA LEU A 114 -3.08 2.72 18.17
C LEU A 114 -3.61 1.95 19.38
N SER A 115 -3.80 0.63 19.28
CA SER A 115 -4.30 -0.20 20.36
C SER A 115 -3.37 -0.23 21.57
N GLU A 116 -2.06 -0.21 21.36
CA GLU A 116 -1.06 -0.12 22.43
C GLU A 116 -1.14 1.21 23.22
N ARG A 117 -1.77 2.24 22.65
CA ARG A 117 -1.87 3.57 23.26
C ARG A 117 -3.24 3.85 23.88
N TYR A 118 -4.29 3.30 23.28
CA TYR A 118 -5.68 3.65 23.58
C TYR A 118 -6.55 2.45 23.97
N GLY A 119 -6.04 1.22 23.88
CA GLY A 119 -6.82 0.01 24.04
C GLY A 119 -7.50 -0.44 22.74
N VAL A 120 -8.25 -1.54 22.80
CA VAL A 120 -8.91 -2.14 21.63
C VAL A 120 -10.36 -1.64 21.53
N PRO A 121 -10.80 -1.13 20.36
CA PRO A 121 -12.20 -0.79 20.11
C PRO A 121 -13.11 -1.97 20.42
N SER A 122 -14.12 -1.76 21.28
CA SER A 122 -15.01 -2.82 21.73
C SER A 122 -16.46 -2.33 21.78
N SER A 123 -17.42 -3.22 21.58
CA SER A 123 -18.85 -2.95 21.81
C SER A 123 -19.14 -2.73 23.31
N GLU A 124 -20.40 -2.42 23.62
CA GLU A 124 -20.88 -2.35 25.02
C GLU A 124 -20.74 -3.69 25.75
N ASP A 125 -20.88 -4.80 25.03
CA ASP A 125 -20.69 -6.17 25.56
C ASP A 125 -19.21 -6.59 25.65
N GLY A 126 -18.28 -5.74 25.20
CA GLY A 126 -16.84 -6.01 25.27
C GLY A 126 -16.29 -6.87 24.12
N VAL A 127 -17.06 -7.04 23.04
CA VAL A 127 -16.61 -7.73 21.83
C VAL A 127 -15.73 -6.78 21.01
N ALA A 128 -14.54 -7.23 20.60
CA ALA A 128 -13.64 -6.44 19.76
C ALA A 128 -14.30 -6.10 18.42
N GLN A 129 -14.09 -4.88 17.93
CA GLN A 129 -14.74 -4.38 16.71
C GLN A 129 -13.77 -4.42 15.53
N ASP A 130 -14.27 -4.92 14.41
CA ASP A 130 -13.49 -5.02 13.17
C ASP A 130 -13.49 -3.70 12.38
N PHE A 131 -12.39 -3.49 11.67
CA PHE A 131 -12.23 -2.40 10.71
C PHE A 131 -12.07 -3.00 9.32
N LEU A 132 -13.01 -2.69 8.43
CA LEU A 132 -13.04 -3.21 7.07
C LEU A 132 -12.70 -2.10 6.08
N VAL A 133 -11.90 -2.47 5.09
CA VAL A 133 -11.57 -1.61 3.94
C VAL A 133 -12.22 -2.20 2.70
N VAL A 134 -13.10 -1.42 2.08
CA VAL A 134 -13.77 -1.81 0.84
C VAL A 134 -13.07 -1.11 -0.33
N GLY A 135 -12.46 -1.89 -1.20
CA GLY A 135 -11.92 -1.41 -2.46
C GLY A 135 -13.02 -1.22 -3.50
N MET A 136 -13.15 -0.02 -4.03
CA MET A 136 -14.14 0.35 -5.04
C MET A 136 -13.48 0.48 -6.42
N GLY A 137 -14.31 0.71 -7.44
CA GLY A 137 -13.82 1.00 -8.80
C GLY A 137 -12.90 -0.10 -9.34
N LYS A 138 -11.74 0.31 -9.87
CA LYS A 138 -10.76 -0.61 -10.46
C LYS A 138 -10.14 -1.57 -9.45
N LEU A 139 -9.96 -1.13 -8.20
CA LEU A 139 -9.48 -2.01 -7.14
C LEU A 139 -10.51 -3.10 -6.84
N GLY A 140 -11.79 -2.72 -6.69
CA GLY A 140 -12.87 -3.68 -6.46
C GLY A 140 -13.14 -4.62 -7.64
N GLY A 141 -12.83 -4.18 -8.86
CA GLY A 141 -12.90 -4.99 -10.09
C GLY A 141 -11.63 -5.78 -10.41
N GLU A 142 -10.61 -5.75 -9.55
CA GLU A 142 -9.29 -6.37 -9.77
C GLU A 142 -8.55 -5.93 -11.04
N GLU A 143 -8.85 -4.73 -11.53
CA GLU A 143 -8.37 -4.19 -12.81
C GLU A 143 -7.50 -2.92 -12.63
N LEU A 144 -6.69 -2.87 -11.57
CA LEU A 144 -5.84 -1.72 -11.28
C LEU A 144 -4.71 -1.53 -12.30
N ASN A 145 -4.62 -0.35 -12.89
CA ASN A 145 -3.50 0.02 -13.77
C ASN A 145 -2.38 0.74 -12.99
N VAL A 146 -1.17 0.82 -13.55
CA VAL A 146 0.04 1.41 -12.92
C VAL A 146 -0.10 2.86 -12.40
N SER A 147 -1.03 3.63 -12.96
CA SER A 147 -1.30 5.03 -12.60
C SER A 147 -2.63 5.25 -11.87
N SER A 148 -3.33 4.18 -11.52
CA SER A 148 -4.65 4.27 -10.89
C SER A 148 -4.56 4.76 -9.45
N ASP A 149 -5.60 5.48 -9.04
CA ASP A 149 -5.88 5.76 -7.64
C ASP A 149 -6.56 4.53 -7.02
N ILE A 150 -6.48 4.39 -5.70
CA ILE A 150 -7.24 3.39 -4.97
C ILE A 150 -8.45 4.05 -4.31
N ASP A 151 -9.63 3.71 -4.79
CA ASP A 151 -10.90 4.18 -4.23
C ASP A 151 -11.27 3.32 -3.02
N LEU A 152 -11.31 3.90 -1.83
CA LEU A 152 -11.55 3.17 -0.58
C LEU A 152 -12.78 3.69 0.17
N ILE A 153 -13.47 2.77 0.84
CA ILE A 153 -14.47 3.08 1.87
C ILE A 153 -14.08 2.32 3.13
N PHE A 154 -14.10 3.01 4.27
CA PHE A 154 -13.84 2.42 5.57
C PHE A 154 -15.15 2.21 6.31
N VAL A 155 -15.30 1.03 6.91
CA VAL A 155 -16.45 0.71 7.75
C VAL A 155 -15.98 -0.04 9.00
N TYR A 156 -16.71 0.14 10.09
CA TYR A 156 -16.57 -0.63 11.31
C TYR A 156 -17.95 -1.01 11.82
N ASP A 157 -18.00 -2.00 12.69
CA ASP A 157 -19.23 -2.70 13.07
C ASP A 157 -20.17 -1.82 13.94
N GLU A 158 -19.89 -1.71 15.24
CA GLU A 158 -20.77 -1.02 16.19
C GLU A 158 -20.10 0.13 16.95
N GLN A 159 -20.94 1.01 17.49
CA GLN A 159 -20.50 2.03 18.44
C GLN A 159 -20.03 1.40 19.75
N GLY A 160 -19.20 2.14 20.48
CA GLY A 160 -18.61 1.66 21.73
C GLY A 160 -17.37 2.46 22.08
N GLN A 161 -16.51 1.86 22.89
CA GLN A 161 -15.33 2.52 23.42
C GLN A 161 -14.14 1.56 23.47
N CYS A 162 -12.94 2.12 23.33
CA CYS A 162 -11.71 1.37 23.54
C CYS A 162 -11.62 0.86 24.99
N ARG A 163 -11.23 -0.41 25.14
CA ARG A 163 -11.02 -1.06 26.43
C ARG A 163 -9.55 -1.40 26.66
N PRO A 164 -9.05 -1.33 27.91
CA PRO A 164 -7.72 -1.79 28.25
C PRO A 164 -7.52 -3.26 27.85
N THR A 165 -6.28 -3.59 27.51
CA THR A 165 -5.83 -4.95 27.18
C THR A 165 -4.53 -5.26 27.91
N GLU A 166 -4.04 -6.50 27.84
CA GLU A 166 -2.73 -6.84 28.42
C GLU A 166 -1.58 -5.99 27.83
N SER A 167 -1.67 -5.65 26.54
CA SER A 167 -0.72 -4.77 25.86
C SER A 167 -0.93 -3.28 26.16
N CYS A 168 -2.10 -2.89 26.70
CA CYS A 168 -2.43 -1.52 27.08
C CYS A 168 -3.25 -1.49 28.38
N PRO A 169 -2.64 -1.80 29.55
CA PRO A 169 -3.37 -1.89 30.81
C PRO A 169 -3.84 -0.53 31.32
N ASN A 170 -3.13 0.55 30.94
CA ASN A 170 -3.45 1.93 31.30
C ASN A 170 -3.50 2.82 30.04
N PRO A 171 -4.62 2.83 29.29
CA PRO A 171 -4.77 3.68 28.11
C PRO A 171 -4.55 5.15 28.43
N ARG A 172 -3.90 5.89 27.52
CA ARG A 172 -3.65 7.34 27.71
C ARG A 172 -4.93 8.15 27.86
N ARG A 173 -5.99 7.72 27.17
CA ARG A 173 -7.34 8.28 27.18
C ARG A 173 -8.28 7.22 26.64
N GLN A 174 -9.51 7.16 27.15
CA GLN A 174 -10.58 6.38 26.54
C GLN A 174 -11.04 7.08 25.25
N LEU A 175 -11.09 6.33 24.15
CA LEU A 175 -11.63 6.79 22.87
C LEU A 175 -12.96 6.09 22.61
N SER A 176 -13.88 6.76 21.91
CA SER A 176 -14.97 6.04 21.26
C SER A 176 -14.43 5.22 20.07
N ASN A 177 -15.18 4.20 19.65
CA ASN A 177 -14.83 3.44 18.45
C ASN A 177 -14.72 4.36 17.23
N ALA A 178 -15.67 5.30 17.08
CA ALA A 178 -15.64 6.32 16.04
C ALA A 178 -14.33 7.14 16.05
N GLU A 179 -13.90 7.65 17.22
CA GLU A 179 -12.65 8.41 17.33
C GLU A 179 -11.41 7.55 17.01
N PHE A 180 -11.41 6.29 17.43
CA PHE A 180 -10.30 5.37 17.15
C PHE A 180 -10.19 5.08 15.65
N PHE A 181 -11.29 4.70 15.02
CA PHE A 181 -11.30 4.34 13.60
C PHE A 181 -11.08 5.55 12.71
N GLU A 182 -11.60 6.74 13.04
CA GLU A 182 -11.28 7.97 12.31
C GLU A 182 -9.76 8.26 12.33
N ARG A 183 -9.09 8.04 13.47
CA ARG A 183 -7.63 8.17 13.58
C ARG A 183 -6.90 7.10 12.78
N LEU A 184 -7.38 5.86 12.81
CA LEU A 184 -6.82 4.76 12.02
C LEU A 184 -6.91 5.08 10.53
N SER A 185 -8.09 5.45 10.04
CA SER A 185 -8.35 5.84 8.65
C SER A 185 -7.40 6.94 8.18
N LYS A 186 -7.26 8.03 8.95
CA LYS A 186 -6.33 9.14 8.61
C LYS A 186 -4.88 8.67 8.52
N LYS A 187 -4.45 7.77 9.41
CA LYS A 187 -3.10 7.19 9.39
C LYS A 187 -2.88 6.29 8.18
N VAL A 188 -3.84 5.44 7.85
CA VAL A 188 -3.78 4.56 6.68
C VAL A 188 -3.70 5.37 5.39
N ILE A 189 -4.56 6.39 5.22
CA ILE A 189 -4.54 7.29 4.05
C ILE A 189 -3.17 7.96 3.91
N ALA A 190 -2.64 8.53 5.00
CA ALA A 190 -1.34 9.21 5.01
C ALA A 190 -0.19 8.26 4.68
N ALA A 191 -0.13 7.08 5.31
CA ALA A 191 0.94 6.11 5.09
C ALA A 191 1.03 5.66 3.62
N LEU A 192 -0.12 5.51 2.96
CA LEU A 192 -0.22 5.14 1.54
C LEU A 192 0.06 6.32 0.60
N SER A 193 -0.45 7.52 0.89
CA SER A 193 -0.50 8.64 -0.05
C SER A 193 0.64 9.65 0.09
N ASP A 194 1.19 9.82 1.29
CA ASP A 194 2.19 10.86 1.55
C ASP A 194 3.49 10.57 0.77
N ILE A 195 4.15 11.64 0.34
CA ILE A 195 5.43 11.53 -0.36
C ILE A 195 6.55 11.57 0.69
N LEU A 196 7.20 10.42 0.90
CA LEU A 196 8.32 10.24 1.83
C LEU A 196 9.46 9.51 1.13
N GLY A 197 10.71 9.96 1.29
CA GLY A 197 11.88 9.28 0.76
C GLY A 197 11.72 8.81 -0.70
N ALA A 198 11.57 7.50 -0.89
CA ALA A 198 11.41 6.85 -2.19
C ALA A 198 10.08 7.13 -2.94
N GLY A 199 9.15 7.90 -2.37
CA GLY A 199 7.92 8.35 -3.04
C GLY A 199 6.66 8.14 -2.21
N PHE A 200 5.58 7.69 -2.83
CA PHE A 200 4.32 7.31 -2.20
C PHE A 200 3.97 5.86 -2.58
N VAL A 201 2.99 5.24 -1.91
CA VAL A 201 2.55 3.86 -2.21
C VAL A 201 1.38 3.85 -3.18
N PHE A 202 0.30 4.57 -2.89
CA PHE A 202 -0.83 4.80 -3.81
C PHE A 202 -1.45 6.15 -3.49
N ARG A 203 -2.02 6.82 -4.49
CA ARG A 203 -2.95 7.92 -4.22
C ARG A 203 -4.27 7.30 -3.79
N VAL A 204 -4.80 7.74 -2.65
CA VAL A 204 -6.07 7.25 -2.11
C VAL A 204 -7.18 8.24 -2.44
N ASP A 205 -8.30 7.74 -2.97
CA ASP A 205 -9.53 8.51 -3.17
C ASP A 205 -10.63 8.00 -2.22
N MET A 206 -11.24 8.92 -1.48
CA MET A 206 -12.28 8.63 -0.48
C MET A 206 -13.65 9.20 -0.89
N ARG A 207 -13.81 9.69 -2.13
CA ARG A 207 -15.01 10.42 -2.56
C ARG A 207 -16.25 9.54 -2.73
N LEU A 208 -16.08 8.24 -2.87
CA LEU A 208 -17.19 7.28 -3.00
C LEU A 208 -17.84 6.91 -1.65
N ARG A 209 -17.32 7.39 -0.52
CA ARG A 209 -17.93 7.13 0.80
C ARG A 209 -19.29 7.84 0.95
N PRO A 210 -20.18 7.37 1.84
CA PRO A 210 -21.46 8.02 2.08
C PRO A 210 -21.31 9.51 2.40
N ASN A 211 -22.10 10.35 1.73
CA ASN A 211 -22.03 11.83 1.77
C ASN A 211 -20.72 12.44 1.23
N GLY A 212 -19.90 11.67 0.52
CA GLY A 212 -18.68 12.12 -0.15
C GLY A 212 -17.76 12.89 0.80
N ASP A 213 -17.21 14.01 0.32
CA ASP A 213 -16.27 14.85 1.09
C ASP A 213 -16.86 15.47 2.36
N SER A 214 -18.18 15.56 2.45
CA SER A 214 -18.90 16.09 3.62
C SER A 214 -19.21 15.02 4.67
N GLY A 215 -18.99 13.74 4.35
CA GLY A 215 -19.18 12.62 5.27
C GLY A 215 -17.96 12.38 6.17
N PRO A 216 -18.16 11.69 7.31
CA PRO A 216 -17.06 11.21 8.14
C PRO A 216 -16.09 10.35 7.31
N ILE A 217 -14.83 10.31 7.74
CA ILE A 217 -13.78 9.43 7.19
C ILE A 217 -13.88 8.05 7.80
#